data_AF-A0A2G8JL57-F1
#
_entry.id   AF-A0A2G8JL57-F1
#
_cell.length_a   1.000
_cell.length_b   1.000
_cell.length_c   1.000
_cell.angle_alpha   90.00
_cell.angle_beta   90.00
_cell.angle_gamma   90.00
#
_symmetry.space_group_name_H-M   'P 1'
#
loop_
_entity.id
_entity.type
_entity.pdbx_description
1 polymer ?
#
loop_
_entity_poly.entity_id
_entity_poly.type
_entity_poly.pdbx_seq_one_letter_code
_entity_poly.pdbx_strand_id
1 'polypeptide(L)'
;MYVAVTFIVLFICHVTGAELSDENLDLLSRAERDALLVENREGNLQEKSVSLALDEDENQARSRRQAPNKRGRSPGPPGEPGPPGEKGREGIPGPLGPPGPHGSPGIPGPPGRDGRDAVAVINAGDICPQPEPDQTHHKSGAIYVHWGRTDCAANSELVYSGIAAGSRHRDLPGAGSNVLCVPTDPEFVNPVAGEGGVRAFLYSVEYQISDFPLFQGFHYHDVSCAVCKATGRFSHLMVPGKHTCPSDEWNREYEGYLMAERSHAVHHKSEFLCMDKYSRPAEGTGGGASANSGRLTMVEAKCSNSGGGLPCATYTAGNELTCAVCTL
;
A
#
# COMPACT_ATOMS: atom_id res chain seq x y z
N MET A 1 23.18 -6.48 28.54
CA MET A 1 23.74 -7.42 27.54
C MET A 1 24.90 -6.81 26.74
N TYR A 2 24.86 -5.51 26.42
CA TYR A 2 25.84 -4.84 25.53
C TYR A 2 27.21 -4.53 26.16
N VAL A 3 27.27 -4.24 27.46
CA VAL A 3 28.56 -4.09 28.19
C VAL A 3 29.45 -5.32 28.00
N ALA A 4 28.86 -6.52 27.96
CA ALA A 4 29.59 -7.76 27.72
C ALA A 4 30.18 -7.85 26.29
N VAL A 5 29.53 -7.25 25.29
CA VAL A 5 29.97 -7.27 23.89
C VAL A 5 31.22 -6.40 23.69
N THR A 6 31.27 -5.21 24.30
CA THR A 6 32.46 -4.34 24.27
C THR A 6 33.68 -5.02 24.89
N PHE A 7 33.51 -5.67 26.05
CA PHE A 7 34.58 -6.43 26.70
C PHE A 7 35.04 -7.63 25.86
N ILE A 8 34.12 -8.32 25.18
CA ILE A 8 34.45 -9.44 24.29
C ILE A 8 35.26 -8.97 23.08
N VAL A 9 34.89 -7.85 22.45
CA VAL A 9 35.60 -7.31 21.28
C VAL A 9 37.02 -6.84 21.66
N LEU A 10 37.16 -6.12 22.77
CA LEU A 10 38.47 -5.70 23.27
C LEU A 10 39.35 -6.88 23.68
N PHE A 11 38.77 -7.91 24.29
CA PHE A 11 39.48 -9.15 24.65
C PHE A 11 39.93 -9.94 23.41
N ILE A 12 39.08 -10.05 22.39
CA ILE A 12 39.42 -10.70 21.11
C ILE A 12 40.58 -9.98 20.44
N CYS A 13 40.54 -8.65 20.34
CA CYS A 13 41.62 -7.87 19.72
C CYS A 13 42.95 -7.97 20.50
N HIS A 14 42.89 -8.06 21.83
CA HIS A 14 44.08 -8.25 22.65
C HIS A 14 44.69 -9.65 22.46
N VAL A 15 43.86 -10.68 22.28
CA VAL A 15 44.32 -12.07 22.06
C VAL A 15 44.83 -12.28 20.62
N THR A 16 44.30 -11.56 19.63
CA THR A 16 44.69 -11.70 18.22
C THR A 16 45.81 -10.74 17.78
N GLY A 17 46.18 -9.77 18.62
CA GLY A 17 47.22 -8.77 18.31
C GLY A 17 46.79 -7.78 17.21
N ALA A 18 45.49 -7.62 16.99
CA ALA A 18 44.93 -6.70 16.01
C ALA A 18 44.72 -5.30 16.62
N GLU A 19 45.22 -4.26 15.95
CA GLU A 19 44.97 -2.87 16.34
C GLU A 19 43.59 -2.39 15.82
N LEU A 20 42.78 -1.83 16.72
CA LEU A 20 41.49 -1.21 16.36
C LEU A 20 41.75 0.16 15.72
N SER A 21 41.14 0.45 14.57
CA SER A 21 41.20 1.79 13.98
C SER A 21 40.39 2.80 14.80
N ASP A 22 40.81 4.08 14.78
CA ASP A 22 40.15 5.19 15.49
C ASP A 22 38.66 5.34 15.12
N GLU A 23 38.31 4.99 13.87
CA GLU A 23 36.94 4.99 13.36
C GLU A 23 36.05 3.95 14.06
N ASN A 24 36.62 2.77 14.38
CA ASN A 24 35.91 1.70 15.09
C ASN A 24 35.76 1.98 16.60
N LEU A 25 36.70 2.72 17.20
CA LEU A 25 36.56 3.20 18.57
C LEU A 25 35.40 4.20 18.72
N ASP A 26 35.24 5.11 17.76
CA ASP A 26 34.16 6.10 17.80
C ASP A 26 32.79 5.43 17.62
N LEU A 27 32.68 4.43 16.74
CA LEU A 27 31.46 3.64 16.55
C LEU A 27 31.03 2.89 17.82
N LEU A 28 31.98 2.31 18.56
CA LEU A 28 31.70 1.66 19.84
C LEU A 28 31.23 2.68 20.90
N SER A 29 31.83 3.87 20.93
CA SER A 29 31.43 4.94 21.87
C SER A 29 30.05 5.53 21.57
N ARG A 30 29.66 5.59 20.29
CA ARG A 30 28.33 6.04 19.85
C ARG A 30 27.25 5.01 20.23
N ALA A 31 27.52 3.73 20.01
CA ALA A 31 26.60 2.65 20.38
C ALA A 31 26.31 2.61 21.89
N GLU A 32 27.30 2.90 22.75
CA GLU A 32 27.10 2.98 24.20
C GLU A 32 26.27 4.20 24.64
N ARG A 33 26.43 5.35 23.96
CA ARG A 33 25.63 6.56 24.23
C ARG A 33 24.17 6.40 23.81
N ASP A 34 23.92 5.73 22.69
CA ASP A 34 22.56 5.52 22.17
C ASP A 34 21.77 4.52 23.03
N ALA A 35 22.42 3.52 23.62
CA ALA A 35 21.78 2.55 24.51
C ALA A 35 21.31 3.17 25.84
N LEU A 36 22.07 4.11 26.40
CA LEU A 36 21.71 4.86 27.62
C LEU A 36 20.50 5.79 27.42
N LEU A 37 20.22 6.20 26.18
CA LEU A 37 19.04 6.97 25.83
C LEU A 37 17.78 6.10 25.69
N VAL A 38 17.93 4.82 25.31
CA VAL A 38 16.81 3.87 25.17
C VAL A 38 16.31 3.40 26.53
N GLU A 39 17.19 3.03 27.48
CA GLU A 39 16.78 2.63 28.83
C GLU A 39 16.06 3.76 29.59
N ASN A 40 16.48 5.02 29.41
CA ASN A 40 15.80 6.18 29.99
C ASN A 40 14.41 6.44 29.37
N ARG A 41 14.17 5.99 28.13
CA ARG A 41 12.89 6.15 27.43
C ARG A 41 11.88 5.10 27.88
N GLU A 42 12.32 3.88 28.15
CA GLU A 42 11.48 2.79 28.69
C GLU A 42 11.04 3.08 30.13
N GLY A 43 11.93 3.59 31.00
CA GLY A 43 11.57 4.00 32.35
C GLY A 43 10.51 5.12 32.41
N ASN A 44 10.57 6.07 31.48
CA ASN A 44 9.63 7.20 31.40
C ASN A 44 8.25 6.81 30.79
N LEU A 45 8.21 5.74 29.98
CA LEU A 45 6.96 5.14 29.49
C LEU A 45 6.20 4.40 30.59
N GLN A 46 6.91 3.74 31.51
CA GLN A 46 6.31 3.03 32.65
C GLN A 46 5.61 3.99 33.63
N GLU A 47 6.20 5.15 33.92
CA GLU A 47 5.59 6.18 34.79
C GLU A 47 4.34 6.83 34.16
N LYS A 48 4.35 7.04 32.83
CA LYS A 48 3.17 7.57 32.12
C LYS A 48 1.99 6.61 32.12
N SER A 49 2.22 5.31 31.99
CA SER A 49 1.16 4.28 32.06
C SER A 49 0.50 4.17 33.44
N VAL A 50 1.21 4.47 34.52
CA VAL A 50 0.63 4.44 35.89
C VAL A 50 -0.18 5.70 36.18
N SER A 51 0.19 6.86 35.62
CA SER A 51 -0.58 8.11 35.79
C SER A 51 -1.94 8.10 35.09
N LEU A 52 -2.06 7.42 33.95
CA LEU A 52 -3.31 7.34 33.16
C LEU A 52 -4.35 6.38 33.76
N ALA A 53 -3.95 5.47 34.66
CA ALA A 53 -4.83 4.49 35.28
C ALA A 53 -5.58 5.01 36.53
N LEU A 54 -5.30 6.24 36.99
CA LEU A 54 -5.89 6.81 38.20
C LEU A 54 -7.00 7.84 37.94
N ASP A 55 -7.21 8.26 36.69
CA ASP A 55 -8.21 9.27 36.33
C ASP A 55 -9.57 8.68 35.88
N GLU A 56 -9.66 7.37 35.63
CA GLU A 56 -10.89 6.72 35.13
C GLU A 56 -11.90 6.35 36.22
N ASP A 57 -11.50 6.28 37.50
CA ASP A 57 -12.37 5.80 38.59
C ASP A 57 -13.25 6.90 39.22
N GLU A 58 -12.93 8.20 39.01
CA GLU A 58 -13.66 9.30 39.64
C GLU A 58 -14.93 9.74 38.85
N ASN A 59 -14.97 9.47 37.54
CA ASN A 59 -16.06 9.94 36.67
C ASN A 59 -17.32 9.03 36.71
N GLN A 60 -17.18 7.79 37.19
CA GLN A 60 -18.30 6.85 37.24
C GLN A 60 -19.16 7.01 38.51
N ALA A 61 -18.65 7.69 39.55
CA ALA A 61 -19.35 7.95 40.80
C ALA A 61 -20.29 9.18 40.79
N ARG A 62 -20.10 10.13 39.86
CA ARG A 62 -20.92 11.37 39.80
C ARG A 62 -22.27 11.23 39.09
N SER A 63 -22.47 10.18 38.29
CA SER A 63 -23.71 10.03 37.48
C SER A 63 -24.92 9.43 38.22
N ARG A 64 -24.79 8.95 39.48
CA ARG A 64 -25.86 8.23 40.20
C ARG A 64 -26.63 9.03 41.26
N ARG A 65 -26.50 10.37 41.30
CA ARG A 65 -27.22 11.19 42.29
C ARG A 65 -28.01 12.32 41.63
N GLN A 66 -29.14 12.00 41.01
CA GLN A 66 -30.29 12.91 40.87
C GLN A 66 -31.52 12.18 40.31
N ALA A 67 -32.46 11.85 41.19
CA ALA A 67 -33.83 11.53 40.82
C ALA A 67 -34.78 12.22 41.81
N PRO A 68 -35.68 13.11 41.37
CA PRO A 68 -36.76 13.59 42.20
C PRO A 68 -38.09 12.88 41.87
N ASN A 69 -38.75 12.48 42.95
CA ASN A 69 -40.10 11.92 43.04
C ASN A 69 -41.17 13.02 42.90
N LYS A 70 -42.17 12.86 42.03
CA LYS A 70 -43.44 13.63 42.10
C LYS A 70 -44.65 12.80 41.67
N ARG A 71 -45.56 12.59 42.62
CA ARG A 71 -46.95 12.20 42.42
C ARG A 71 -47.75 13.43 41.96
N GLY A 72 -48.55 13.30 40.91
CA GLY A 72 -49.48 14.33 40.45
C GLY A 72 -50.27 13.84 39.24
N ARG A 73 -51.59 13.73 39.39
CA ARG A 73 -52.57 13.28 38.40
C ARG A 73 -52.77 14.37 37.33
N SER A 74 -52.45 14.12 36.07
CA SER A 74 -52.73 15.01 34.93
C SER A 74 -53.94 14.53 34.10
N PRO A 75 -54.73 15.43 33.50
CA PRO A 75 -55.80 15.09 32.56
C PRO A 75 -55.29 14.40 31.29
N GLY A 76 -56.14 13.59 30.65
CA GLY A 76 -55.78 12.78 29.48
C GLY A 76 -55.30 13.59 28.27
N PRO A 77 -54.42 13.02 27.43
CA PRO A 77 -53.83 13.73 26.30
C PRO A 77 -54.90 14.09 25.24
N PRO A 78 -54.79 15.24 24.56
CA PRO A 78 -55.57 15.56 23.38
C PRO A 78 -55.37 14.49 22.29
N GLY A 79 -56.43 14.22 21.50
CA GLY A 79 -56.38 13.26 20.40
C GLY A 79 -55.32 13.62 19.36
N GLU A 80 -54.71 12.60 18.77
CA GLU A 80 -53.63 12.78 17.79
C GLU A 80 -54.10 13.61 16.58
N PRO A 81 -53.28 14.56 16.09
CA PRO A 81 -53.53 15.23 14.82
C PRO A 81 -53.68 14.21 13.70
N GLY A 82 -54.62 14.45 12.78
CA GLY A 82 -54.79 13.59 11.61
C GLY A 82 -53.49 13.46 10.80
N PRO A 83 -53.30 12.35 10.07
CA PRO A 83 -52.09 12.13 9.30
C PRO A 83 -51.90 13.26 8.26
N PRO A 84 -50.66 13.74 8.05
CA PRO A 84 -50.38 14.71 6.99
C PRO A 84 -50.88 14.19 5.64
N GLY A 85 -51.47 15.08 4.84
CA GLY A 85 -51.90 14.73 3.48
C GLY A 85 -50.74 14.21 2.64
N GLU A 86 -51.02 13.26 1.75
CA GLU A 86 -50.00 12.68 0.88
C GLU A 86 -49.28 13.76 0.08
N LYS A 87 -47.94 13.73 0.11
CA LYS A 87 -47.10 14.64 -0.68
C LYS A 87 -47.46 14.46 -2.16
N GLY A 88 -47.73 15.57 -2.85
CA GLY A 88 -48.01 15.56 -4.28
C GLY A 88 -46.91 14.84 -5.07
N ARG A 89 -47.31 14.13 -6.11
CA ARG A 89 -46.39 13.36 -6.98
C ARG A 89 -45.32 14.31 -7.51
N GLU A 90 -44.06 13.86 -7.49
CA GLU A 90 -42.95 14.64 -8.06
C GLU A 90 -43.24 14.98 -9.52
N GLY A 91 -42.97 16.23 -9.89
CA GLY A 91 -43.12 16.69 -11.26
C GLY A 91 -42.25 15.84 -12.19
N ILE A 92 -42.80 15.49 -13.35
CA ILE A 92 -42.10 14.71 -14.37
C ILE A 92 -40.79 15.43 -14.69
N PRO A 93 -39.62 14.78 -14.61
CA PRO A 93 -38.35 15.40 -14.99
C PRO A 93 -38.45 15.99 -16.40
N GLY A 94 -37.89 17.18 -16.57
CA GLY A 94 -37.84 17.83 -17.89
C GLY A 94 -37.15 16.93 -18.92
N PRO A 95 -37.50 17.04 -20.21
CA PRO A 95 -36.86 16.25 -21.25
C PRO A 95 -35.34 16.47 -21.22
N LEU A 96 -34.59 15.38 -21.40
CA LEU A 96 -33.15 15.42 -21.54
C LEU A 96 -32.79 16.39 -22.68
N GLY A 97 -31.85 17.31 -22.43
CA GLY A 97 -31.39 18.24 -23.44
C GLY A 97 -30.83 17.52 -24.67
N PRO A 98 -30.91 18.11 -25.87
CA PRO A 98 -30.34 17.50 -27.06
C PRO A 98 -28.84 17.24 -26.86
N PRO A 99 -28.29 16.12 -27.38
CA PRO A 99 -26.85 15.89 -27.38
C PRO A 99 -26.10 17.09 -27.97
N GLY A 100 -24.98 17.47 -27.34
CA GLY A 100 -24.14 18.54 -27.86
C GLY A 100 -23.64 18.23 -29.28
N PRO A 101 -23.38 19.24 -30.12
CA PRO A 101 -22.83 19.02 -31.45
C PRO A 101 -21.51 18.26 -31.36
N HIS A 102 -21.32 17.30 -32.26
CA HIS A 102 -20.05 16.56 -32.34
C HIS A 102 -18.91 17.54 -32.61
N GLY A 103 -17.79 17.38 -31.89
CA GLY A 103 -16.61 18.22 -32.10
C GLY A 103 -16.13 18.10 -33.54
N SER A 104 -15.72 19.22 -34.14
CA SER A 104 -15.12 19.22 -35.47
C SER A 104 -13.90 18.29 -35.49
N PRO A 105 -13.70 17.48 -36.55
CA PRO A 105 -12.51 16.64 -36.68
C PRO A 105 -11.23 17.45 -36.45
N GLY A 106 -10.27 16.87 -35.72
CA GLY A 106 -8.96 17.49 -35.53
C GLY A 106 -8.28 17.72 -36.88
N ILE A 107 -7.52 18.81 -36.99
CA ILE A 107 -6.74 19.13 -38.18
C ILE A 107 -5.78 17.95 -38.45
N PRO A 108 -5.69 17.42 -39.69
CA PRO A 108 -4.72 16.39 -40.02
C PRO A 108 -3.31 16.80 -39.62
N GLY A 109 -2.55 15.86 -39.04
CA GLY A 109 -1.15 16.10 -38.71
C GLY A 109 -0.32 16.48 -39.95
N PRO A 110 0.78 17.23 -39.78
CA PRO A 110 1.67 17.53 -40.89
C PRO A 110 2.23 16.24 -41.50
N PRO A 111 2.48 16.20 -42.82
CA PRO A 111 3.10 15.05 -43.48
C PRO A 111 4.40 14.65 -42.78
N GLY A 112 4.59 13.35 -42.60
CA GLY A 112 5.85 12.81 -42.10
C GLY A 112 7.02 13.21 -42.99
N ARG A 113 8.16 13.53 -42.39
CA ARG A 113 9.39 13.84 -43.13
C ARG A 113 9.76 12.63 -43.98
N ASP A 114 10.11 12.85 -45.24
CA ASP A 114 10.51 11.84 -46.17
C ASP A 114 11.87 11.22 -45.78
N GLY A 115 11.92 9.89 -45.71
CA GLY A 115 13.08 9.11 -45.25
C GLY A 115 14.22 9.02 -46.26
N ARG A 116 14.60 10.15 -46.88
CA ARG A 116 15.58 10.20 -47.97
C ARG A 116 16.92 10.86 -47.64
N ASP A 117 17.19 11.15 -46.37
CA ASP A 117 18.52 11.56 -45.91
C ASP A 117 18.96 10.73 -44.69
N ALA A 118 19.30 9.44 -44.92
CA ALA A 118 20.06 8.64 -43.95
C ALA A 118 20.81 7.49 -44.62
N VAL A 119 21.58 7.79 -45.67
CA VAL A 119 22.81 7.04 -45.97
C VAL A 119 23.94 8.05 -46.04
N ALA A 120 24.29 8.57 -44.85
CA ALA A 120 25.63 9.02 -44.59
C ALA A 120 26.23 7.98 -43.65
N VAL A 121 27.23 7.24 -44.13
CA VAL A 121 28.15 6.51 -43.26
C VAL A 121 28.96 7.58 -42.53
N ILE A 122 28.39 8.09 -41.45
CA ILE A 122 29.13 8.76 -40.40
C ILE A 122 29.22 7.77 -39.26
N ASN A 123 30.45 7.34 -38.93
CA ASN A 123 30.66 6.75 -37.63
C ASN A 123 30.25 7.82 -36.60
N ALA A 124 29.30 7.49 -35.74
CA ALA A 124 28.69 8.43 -34.79
C ALA A 124 29.66 8.97 -33.71
N GLY A 125 30.96 8.66 -33.80
CA GLY A 125 31.99 9.06 -32.84
C GLY A 125 32.57 10.47 -33.02
N ASP A 126 32.38 11.12 -34.18
CA ASP A 126 33.24 12.27 -34.55
C ASP A 126 32.52 13.63 -34.61
N ILE A 127 31.24 13.74 -34.23
CA ILE A 127 30.47 15.01 -34.35
C ILE A 127 30.13 15.66 -33.00
N CYS A 128 30.08 14.89 -31.92
CA CYS A 128 30.03 15.41 -30.56
C CYS A 128 31.17 14.72 -29.81
N PRO A 129 32.13 15.44 -29.19
CA PRO A 129 32.93 14.80 -28.16
C PRO A 129 31.94 14.30 -27.12
N GLN A 130 31.71 12.99 -27.11
CA GLN A 130 31.03 12.35 -26.00
C GLN A 130 31.88 12.73 -24.79
N PRO A 131 31.31 13.25 -23.68
CA PRO A 131 32.02 13.12 -22.42
C PRO A 131 32.45 11.66 -22.34
N GLU A 132 33.72 11.38 -22.04
CA GLU A 132 34.21 10.00 -21.91
C GLU A 132 33.14 9.20 -21.17
N PRO A 133 32.69 8.04 -21.70
CA PRO A 133 31.58 7.33 -21.11
C PRO A 133 31.92 7.15 -19.65
N ASP A 134 31.17 7.84 -18.79
CA ASP A 134 31.29 7.63 -17.37
C ASP A 134 31.03 6.14 -17.18
N GLN A 135 32.09 5.39 -16.89
CA GLN A 135 32.07 3.96 -16.70
C GLN A 135 31.22 3.58 -15.48
N THR A 136 30.58 4.55 -14.79
CA THR A 136 29.33 4.31 -14.06
C THR A 136 28.17 4.08 -15.04
N HIS A 137 28.30 3.06 -15.90
CA HIS A 137 27.20 2.55 -16.71
C HIS A 137 26.12 2.02 -15.76
N HIS A 138 25.24 2.91 -15.31
CA HIS A 138 24.04 2.58 -14.57
C HIS A 138 23.25 1.65 -15.48
N LYS A 139 23.38 0.34 -15.23
CA LYS A 139 22.71 -0.68 -16.01
C LYS A 139 21.22 -0.29 -16.04
N SER A 140 20.69 -0.04 -17.24
CA SER A 140 19.26 0.23 -17.41
C SER A 140 18.47 -0.94 -16.84
N GLY A 141 17.26 -0.68 -16.37
CA GLY A 141 16.45 -1.71 -15.75
C GLY A 141 14.98 -1.35 -15.76
N ALA A 142 14.12 -2.36 -15.85
CA ALA A 142 12.68 -2.20 -15.70
C ALA A 142 12.35 -2.12 -14.21
N ILE A 143 11.55 -1.12 -13.82
CA ILE A 143 11.07 -1.00 -12.44
C ILE A 143 9.75 -1.77 -12.30
N TYR A 144 9.64 -2.55 -11.23
CA TYR A 144 8.39 -3.20 -10.84
C TYR A 144 8.23 -3.18 -9.31
N VAL A 145 7.00 -3.34 -8.84
CA VAL A 145 6.71 -3.49 -7.42
C VAL A 145 6.53 -4.97 -7.11
N HIS A 146 7.24 -5.45 -6.11
CA HIS A 146 7.11 -6.78 -5.55
C HIS A 146 6.19 -6.72 -4.33
N TRP A 147 4.91 -7.05 -4.53
CA TRP A 147 3.92 -7.03 -3.46
C TRP A 147 4.01 -8.28 -2.59
N GLY A 148 3.98 -8.07 -1.27
CA GLY A 148 4.04 -9.11 -0.25
C GLY A 148 5.44 -9.48 0.21
N ARG A 149 6.48 -8.79 -0.28
CA ARG A 149 7.89 -9.01 0.09
C ARG A 149 8.58 -7.68 0.32
N THR A 150 9.64 -7.68 1.12
CA THR A 150 10.53 -6.51 1.32
C THR A 150 11.86 -6.66 0.57
N ASP A 151 12.02 -7.74 -0.19
CA ASP A 151 13.18 -8.09 -1.00
C ASP A 151 12.77 -8.40 -2.45
N CYS A 152 13.73 -8.29 -3.37
CA CYS A 152 13.52 -8.53 -4.80
C CYS A 152 13.89 -9.95 -5.21
N ALA A 153 13.49 -10.34 -6.43
CA ALA A 153 13.96 -11.57 -7.06
C ALA A 153 15.49 -11.53 -7.25
N ALA A 154 16.13 -12.71 -7.36
CA ALA A 154 17.59 -12.84 -7.33
C ALA A 154 18.35 -12.04 -8.40
N ASN A 155 17.71 -11.70 -9.53
CA ASN A 155 18.31 -10.96 -10.64
C ASN A 155 17.89 -9.48 -10.68
N SER A 156 17.26 -9.00 -9.61
CA SER A 156 16.71 -7.65 -9.49
C SER A 156 17.31 -6.94 -8.28
N GLU A 157 17.68 -5.67 -8.46
CA GLU A 157 18.24 -4.81 -7.42
C GLU A 157 17.11 -4.18 -6.60
N LEU A 158 17.23 -4.20 -5.26
CA LEU A 158 16.31 -3.48 -4.38
C LEU A 158 16.54 -1.97 -4.53
N VAL A 159 15.49 -1.23 -4.89
CA VAL A 159 15.50 0.23 -4.88
C VAL A 159 15.12 0.73 -3.49
N TYR A 160 13.97 0.28 -2.98
CA TYR A 160 13.56 0.48 -1.59
C TYR A 160 12.50 -0.55 -1.18
N SER A 161 12.30 -0.71 0.12
CA SER A 161 11.23 -1.52 0.70
C SER A 161 10.26 -0.66 1.51
N GLY A 162 9.08 -1.19 1.77
CA GLY A 162 7.98 -0.38 2.27
C GLY A 162 6.76 -1.17 2.71
N ILE A 163 5.69 -0.42 2.92
CA ILE A 163 4.35 -0.92 3.23
C ILE A 163 3.41 -0.53 2.10
N ALA A 164 2.49 -1.41 1.75
CA ALA A 164 1.43 -1.09 0.80
C ALA A 164 0.43 -0.13 1.46
N ALA A 165 0.14 0.96 0.78
CA ALA A 165 -0.77 1.98 1.27
C ALA A 165 -1.77 2.41 0.18
N GLY A 166 -3.00 2.71 0.58
CA GLY A 166 -4.08 3.04 -0.32
C GLY A 166 -5.22 3.73 0.40
N SER A 167 -6.37 3.79 -0.27
CA SER A 167 -7.57 4.37 0.32
C SER A 167 -8.19 3.43 1.34
N ARG A 168 -8.84 4.03 2.35
CA ARG A 168 -9.62 3.29 3.35
C ARG A 168 -10.73 2.50 2.67
N HIS A 169 -10.97 1.29 3.16
CA HIS A 169 -12.01 0.40 2.62
C HIS A 169 -13.45 0.93 2.75
N ARG A 170 -13.71 2.01 3.48
CA ARG A 170 -15.05 2.51 3.78
C ARG A 170 -15.07 4.03 3.98
N ASP A 171 -16.29 4.55 3.95
CA ASP A 171 -16.73 5.85 4.47
C ASP A 171 -16.41 7.10 3.64
N LEU A 172 -15.60 7.03 2.58
CA LEU A 172 -15.30 8.18 1.73
C LEU A 172 -15.11 7.77 0.26
N PRO A 173 -16.01 8.17 -0.66
CA PRO A 173 -15.90 7.81 -2.09
C PRO A 173 -14.77 8.57 -2.84
N GLY A 174 -14.02 9.43 -2.15
CA GLY A 174 -12.87 10.15 -2.69
C GLY A 174 -11.54 9.44 -2.43
N ALA A 175 -10.43 10.18 -2.54
CA ALA A 175 -9.04 9.70 -2.46
C ALA A 175 -8.55 8.91 -3.70
N GLY A 176 -7.36 8.33 -3.62
CA GLY A 176 -6.70 7.64 -4.73
C GLY A 176 -7.23 6.22 -4.95
N SER A 177 -7.26 5.76 -6.19
CA SER A 177 -7.77 4.41 -6.53
C SER A 177 -6.69 3.33 -6.61
N ASN A 178 -5.41 3.73 -6.63
CA ASN A 178 -4.27 2.83 -6.75
C ASN A 178 -3.66 2.49 -5.38
N VAL A 179 -2.82 1.46 -5.36
CA VAL A 179 -2.05 1.09 -4.17
C VAL A 179 -0.61 1.51 -4.39
N LEU A 180 -0.03 2.17 -3.39
CA LEU A 180 1.34 2.70 -3.40
C LEU A 180 2.22 1.83 -2.52
N CYS A 181 3.45 1.57 -2.96
CA CYS A 181 4.48 1.05 -2.07
C CYS A 181 5.18 2.25 -1.42
N VAL A 182 4.84 2.55 -0.17
CA VAL A 182 5.41 3.71 0.54
C VAL A 182 6.65 3.30 1.34
N PRO A 183 7.76 4.05 1.26
CA PRO A 183 8.93 3.81 2.10
C PRO A 183 8.60 3.88 3.60
N THR A 184 9.36 3.17 4.42
CA THR A 184 9.23 3.21 5.88
C THR A 184 9.85 4.46 6.52
N ASP A 185 10.60 5.25 5.74
CA ASP A 185 11.33 6.45 6.11
C ASP A 185 10.88 7.68 5.30
N PRO A 186 9.65 8.18 5.50
CA PRO A 186 9.13 9.30 4.72
C PRO A 186 9.83 10.63 5.04
N GLU A 187 10.07 11.45 4.01
CA GLU A 187 10.58 12.82 4.13
C GLU A 187 9.45 13.85 4.06
N PHE A 188 9.53 14.88 4.90
CA PHE A 188 8.55 15.97 4.92
C PHE A 188 9.21 17.33 4.73
N VAL A 189 8.70 18.12 3.80
CA VAL A 189 9.15 19.49 3.55
C VAL A 189 8.03 20.46 3.91
N ASN A 190 8.27 21.32 4.91
CA ASN A 190 7.30 22.30 5.44
C ASN A 190 5.91 21.71 5.79
N PRO A 191 5.82 20.62 6.56
CA PRO A 191 4.53 20.03 6.90
C PRO A 191 3.72 20.98 7.80
N VAL A 192 2.42 21.08 7.53
CA VAL A 192 1.47 21.75 8.42
C VAL A 192 0.86 20.69 9.34
N ALA A 193 1.07 20.83 10.64
CA ALA A 193 0.54 19.90 11.63
C ALA A 193 -1.00 19.90 11.66
N GLY A 194 -1.57 18.73 11.93
CA GLY A 194 -3.01 18.52 12.08
C GLY A 194 -3.66 17.80 10.88
N GLU A 195 -4.68 17.00 11.19
CA GLU A 195 -5.48 16.32 10.18
C GLU A 195 -6.58 17.25 9.66
N GLY A 196 -6.69 17.39 8.33
CA GLY A 196 -7.75 18.20 7.71
C GLY A 196 -8.92 17.32 7.31
N GLY A 197 -10.13 17.59 7.81
CA GLY A 197 -11.31 16.72 7.62
C GLY A 197 -11.84 16.55 6.20
N VAL A 198 -11.23 17.16 5.19
CA VAL A 198 -11.62 17.09 3.76
C VAL A 198 -10.43 16.82 2.83
N ARG A 199 -9.32 16.31 3.36
CA ARG A 199 -8.14 15.95 2.56
C ARG A 199 -8.24 14.52 2.05
N ALA A 200 -7.42 14.19 1.05
CA ALA A 200 -7.17 12.79 0.70
C ALA A 200 -6.29 12.17 1.78
N PHE A 201 -6.63 10.94 2.17
CA PHE A 201 -5.93 10.19 3.21
C PHE A 201 -5.32 8.94 2.61
N LEU A 202 -4.16 8.57 3.11
CA LEU A 202 -3.44 7.37 2.72
C LEU A 202 -3.32 6.47 3.96
N TYR A 203 -3.79 5.25 3.85
CA TYR A 203 -3.85 4.26 4.94
C TYR A 203 -3.04 3.03 4.55
N SER A 204 -2.56 2.26 5.54
CA SER A 204 -1.99 0.95 5.24
C SER A 204 -3.03 0.04 4.59
N VAL A 205 -2.56 -0.95 3.84
CA VAL A 205 -3.40 -1.98 3.22
C VAL A 205 -3.16 -3.30 3.92
N GLU A 206 -4.23 -3.90 4.42
CA GLU A 206 -4.20 -5.13 5.20
C GLU A 206 -4.69 -6.34 4.40
N TYR A 207 -4.14 -7.52 4.72
CA TYR A 207 -4.72 -8.78 4.29
C TYR A 207 -6.06 -9.02 5.01
N GLN A 208 -7.13 -9.18 4.23
CA GLN A 208 -8.46 -9.60 4.67
C GLN A 208 -8.76 -10.99 4.12
N ILE A 209 -7.89 -11.93 4.49
CA ILE A 209 -7.92 -13.32 4.06
C ILE A 209 -7.75 -14.18 5.31
N SER A 210 -8.66 -15.13 5.53
CA SER A 210 -8.64 -16.01 6.71
C SER A 210 -8.78 -17.50 6.35
N ASP A 211 -9.18 -17.77 5.11
CA ASP A 211 -9.67 -19.05 4.61
C ASP A 211 -8.82 -19.61 3.46
N PHE A 212 -7.76 -18.91 3.06
CA PHE A 212 -6.85 -19.38 2.01
C PHE A 212 -5.57 -20.01 2.59
N PRO A 213 -5.26 -21.29 2.30
CA PRO A 213 -4.16 -22.02 2.95
C PRO A 213 -2.78 -21.37 2.88
N LEU A 214 -2.43 -20.71 1.76
CA LEU A 214 -1.10 -20.08 1.60
C LEU A 214 -0.94 -18.77 2.37
N PHE A 215 -2.05 -18.12 2.75
CA PHE A 215 -2.06 -16.85 3.50
C PHE A 215 -2.63 -17.06 4.91
N GLN A 216 -2.53 -18.27 5.47
CA GLN A 216 -2.97 -18.55 6.83
C GLN A 216 -2.21 -17.70 7.84
N GLY A 217 -2.95 -17.09 8.76
CA GLY A 217 -2.39 -16.21 9.79
C GLY A 217 -2.08 -14.80 9.31
N PHE A 218 -2.39 -14.44 8.05
CA PHE A 218 -2.11 -13.09 7.54
C PHE A 218 -3.23 -12.10 7.85
N HIS A 219 -4.40 -12.59 8.27
CA HIS A 219 -5.56 -11.75 8.56
C HIS A 219 -5.20 -10.58 9.50
N TYR A 220 -5.52 -9.34 9.08
CA TYR A 220 -5.18 -8.07 9.75
C TYR A 220 -3.71 -7.64 9.75
N HIS A 221 -2.82 -8.39 9.11
CA HIS A 221 -1.46 -7.91 8.91
C HIS A 221 -1.39 -6.93 7.73
N ASP A 222 -0.51 -5.94 7.85
CA ASP A 222 -0.22 -5.05 6.74
C ASP A 222 0.59 -5.77 5.65
N VAL A 223 0.36 -5.36 4.41
CA VAL A 223 1.03 -5.87 3.23
C VAL A 223 2.38 -5.18 3.08
N SER A 224 3.46 -5.96 3.10
CA SER A 224 4.80 -5.49 2.77
C SER A 224 4.96 -5.29 1.25
N CYS A 225 5.92 -4.46 0.85
CA CYS A 225 6.26 -4.27 -0.55
C CYS A 225 7.73 -3.91 -0.75
N ALA A 226 8.23 -4.15 -1.97
CA ALA A 226 9.54 -3.69 -2.42
C ALA A 226 9.44 -3.13 -3.83
N VAL A 227 10.15 -2.04 -4.09
CA VAL A 227 10.35 -1.54 -5.45
C VAL A 227 11.69 -2.07 -5.94
N CYS A 228 11.63 -2.77 -7.06
CA CYS A 228 12.72 -3.55 -7.61
C CYS A 228 13.09 -3.05 -9.00
N LYS A 229 14.39 -3.08 -9.29
CA LYS A 229 14.95 -2.77 -10.60
C LYS A 229 15.51 -4.04 -11.22
N ALA A 230 14.84 -4.56 -12.24
CA ALA A 230 15.32 -5.69 -13.02
C ALA A 230 16.43 -5.24 -13.96
N THR A 231 17.67 -5.46 -13.53
CA THR A 231 18.87 -4.97 -14.20
C THR A 231 19.08 -5.62 -15.57
N GLY A 232 19.34 -4.82 -16.59
CA GLY A 232 19.48 -5.26 -17.98
C GLY A 232 18.16 -5.54 -18.70
N ARG A 233 17.02 -5.27 -18.05
CA ARG A 233 15.67 -5.40 -18.60
C ARG A 233 15.12 -4.03 -18.98
N PHE A 234 14.23 -3.97 -19.95
CA PHE A 234 13.66 -2.72 -20.47
C PHE A 234 12.14 -2.66 -20.36
N SER A 235 11.47 -3.79 -20.13
CA SER A 235 10.00 -3.82 -19.97
C SER A 235 9.58 -4.63 -18.75
N HIS A 236 8.43 -4.29 -18.19
CA HIS A 236 7.73 -5.01 -17.13
C HIS A 236 6.28 -5.28 -17.54
N LEU A 237 5.74 -6.44 -17.13
CA LEU A 237 4.35 -6.85 -17.36
C LEU A 237 3.83 -7.67 -16.18
N MET A 238 2.62 -7.38 -15.71
CA MET A 238 1.84 -8.29 -14.88
C MET A 238 0.84 -9.06 -15.75
N VAL A 239 0.87 -10.40 -15.67
CA VAL A 239 -0.02 -11.29 -16.42
C VAL A 239 -1.09 -11.84 -15.47
N PRO A 240 -2.31 -11.28 -15.47
CA PRO A 240 -3.40 -11.79 -14.63
C PRO A 240 -3.93 -13.14 -15.14
N GLY A 241 -4.31 -14.03 -14.24
CA GLY A 241 -4.85 -15.36 -14.55
C GLY A 241 -3.81 -16.40 -15.00
N LYS A 242 -2.51 -16.06 -14.98
CA LYS A 242 -1.41 -16.99 -15.25
C LYS A 242 -0.37 -16.91 -14.15
N HIS A 243 0.31 -18.02 -13.90
CA HIS A 243 1.51 -18.07 -13.06
C HIS A 243 2.81 -18.16 -13.91
N THR A 244 2.69 -18.06 -15.24
CA THR A 244 3.80 -18.10 -16.19
C THR A 244 3.85 -16.85 -17.07
N CYS A 245 5.05 -16.53 -17.57
CA CYS A 245 5.25 -15.42 -18.49
C CYS A 245 4.83 -15.77 -19.93
N PRO A 246 4.66 -14.78 -20.82
CA PRO A 246 4.12 -15.00 -22.17
C PRO A 246 4.96 -15.93 -23.07
N SER A 247 6.28 -15.92 -22.92
CA SER A 247 7.24 -16.78 -23.64
C SER A 247 8.52 -16.95 -22.83
N ASP A 248 9.42 -17.79 -23.30
CA ASP A 248 10.74 -18.05 -22.66
C ASP A 248 11.71 -16.85 -22.75
N GLU A 249 11.39 -15.83 -23.55
CA GLU A 249 12.15 -14.58 -23.61
C GLU A 249 11.89 -13.69 -22.38
N TRP A 250 10.73 -13.86 -21.75
CA TRP A 250 10.36 -13.13 -20.55
C TRP A 250 10.90 -13.82 -19.30
N ASN A 251 11.46 -13.01 -18.40
CA ASN A 251 11.93 -13.45 -17.11
C ASN A 251 10.80 -13.29 -16.11
N ARG A 252 10.49 -14.35 -15.37
CA ARG A 252 9.54 -14.26 -14.28
C ARG A 252 10.26 -13.76 -13.04
N GLU A 253 9.88 -12.59 -12.56
CA GLU A 253 10.37 -12.04 -11.30
C GLU A 253 9.71 -12.77 -10.13
N TYR A 254 8.38 -12.89 -10.16
CA TYR A 254 7.63 -13.68 -9.18
C TYR A 254 6.25 -14.12 -9.71
N GLU A 255 5.61 -15.06 -9.01
CA GLU A 255 4.24 -15.51 -9.27
C GLU A 255 3.44 -15.52 -7.96
N GLY A 256 2.13 -15.44 -8.07
CA GLY A 256 1.24 -15.61 -6.94
C GLY A 256 -0.21 -15.43 -7.30
N TYR A 257 -0.94 -14.63 -6.52
CA TYR A 257 -2.39 -14.50 -6.61
C TYR A 257 -2.83 -13.06 -6.79
N LEU A 258 -3.84 -12.85 -7.62
CA LEU A 258 -4.48 -11.56 -7.76
C LEU A 258 -5.23 -11.23 -6.48
N MET A 259 -4.98 -10.02 -5.98
CA MET A 259 -5.68 -9.46 -4.85
C MET A 259 -6.21 -8.07 -5.18
N ALA A 260 -7.36 -7.74 -4.59
CA ALA A 260 -7.98 -6.43 -4.68
C ALA A 260 -8.90 -6.21 -3.48
N GLU A 261 -9.53 -5.05 -3.39
CA GLU A 261 -10.64 -4.83 -2.48
C GLU A 261 -11.78 -5.83 -2.74
N ARG A 262 -12.45 -6.24 -1.67
CA ARG A 262 -13.63 -7.09 -1.71
C ARG A 262 -14.83 -6.38 -2.35
N SER A 263 -15.60 -7.15 -3.12
CA SER A 263 -16.89 -6.68 -3.61
C SER A 263 -17.92 -6.62 -2.47
N HIS A 264 -18.14 -5.43 -1.90
CA HIS A 264 -19.12 -5.22 -0.84
C HIS A 264 -19.74 -3.80 -0.91
N ALA A 265 -20.99 -3.65 -0.47
CA ALA A 265 -21.78 -2.42 -0.68
C ALA A 265 -21.19 -1.13 -0.06
N VAL A 266 -20.39 -1.26 1.00
CA VAL A 266 -19.72 -0.12 1.66
C VAL A 266 -18.23 0.00 1.31
N HIS A 267 -17.79 -0.78 0.32
CA HIS A 267 -16.39 -0.85 -0.10
C HIS A 267 -16.18 -0.12 -1.41
N HIS A 268 -14.94 0.29 -1.64
CA HIS A 268 -14.54 1.05 -2.81
C HIS A 268 -13.58 0.23 -3.68
N LYS A 269 -13.56 0.51 -4.98
CA LYS A 269 -12.67 -0.17 -5.92
C LYS A 269 -11.20 0.17 -5.61
N SER A 270 -10.33 -0.84 -5.71
CA SER A 270 -8.88 -0.68 -5.72
C SER A 270 -8.31 -1.14 -7.06
N GLU A 271 -7.00 -0.95 -7.22
CA GLU A 271 -6.20 -1.66 -8.21
C GLU A 271 -6.17 -3.18 -7.95
N PHE A 272 -5.96 -3.96 -9.01
CA PHE A 272 -5.66 -5.39 -8.93
C PHE A 272 -4.15 -5.59 -8.83
N LEU A 273 -3.69 -6.18 -7.73
CA LEU A 273 -2.28 -6.41 -7.47
C LEU A 273 -1.93 -7.88 -7.62
N CYS A 274 -0.73 -8.16 -8.10
CA CYS A 274 -0.17 -9.51 -8.05
C CYS A 274 0.57 -9.70 -6.73
N MET A 275 -0.01 -10.45 -5.80
CA MET A 275 0.59 -10.75 -4.50
C MET A 275 1.45 -12.00 -4.58
N ASP A 276 2.69 -11.95 -4.10
CA ASP A 276 3.59 -13.11 -4.11
C ASP A 276 3.00 -14.28 -3.30
N LYS A 277 3.06 -15.51 -3.82
CA LYS A 277 2.66 -16.71 -3.06
C LYS A 277 3.56 -17.01 -1.86
N TYR A 278 4.78 -16.47 -1.81
CA TYR A 278 5.73 -16.56 -0.70
C TYR A 278 5.77 -15.27 0.14
N SER A 279 4.64 -14.55 0.15
CA SER A 279 4.50 -13.31 0.89
C SER A 279 4.90 -13.45 2.36
N ARG A 280 5.40 -12.36 2.93
CA ARG A 280 5.68 -12.19 4.36
C ARG A 280 4.94 -10.92 4.82
N PRO A 281 3.96 -11.04 5.74
CA PRO A 281 3.29 -9.86 6.27
C PRO A 281 4.30 -8.92 6.94
N ALA A 282 3.97 -7.64 7.00
CA ALA A 282 4.82 -6.68 7.71
C ALA A 282 4.98 -7.08 9.18
N GLU A 283 6.22 -7.12 9.66
CA GLU A 283 6.54 -7.53 11.03
C GLU A 283 5.92 -6.56 12.06
N GLY A 284 5.50 -7.09 13.20
CA GLY A 284 4.91 -6.30 14.28
C GLY A 284 3.51 -5.74 14.00
N THR A 285 2.91 -6.07 12.85
CA THR A 285 1.53 -5.71 12.51
C THR A 285 0.55 -6.82 12.93
N GLY A 286 -0.75 -6.59 12.79
CA GLY A 286 -1.81 -7.51 13.22
C GLY A 286 -2.49 -7.10 14.52
N GLY A 287 -3.32 -8.00 15.07
CA GLY A 287 -3.95 -7.80 16.39
C GLY A 287 -5.40 -7.32 16.39
N GLY A 288 -6.06 -7.17 15.23
CA GLY A 288 -7.51 -6.98 15.16
C GLY A 288 -7.97 -6.14 13.97
N ALA A 289 -9.29 -6.00 13.83
CA ALA A 289 -9.89 -5.24 12.74
C ALA A 289 -9.55 -3.74 12.83
N SER A 290 -8.80 -3.22 11.86
CA SER A 290 -8.63 -1.78 11.69
C SER A 290 -9.84 -1.16 10.97
N ALA A 291 -10.30 -0.04 11.51
CA ALA A 291 -11.25 0.84 10.85
C ALA A 291 -10.60 1.63 9.69
N ASN A 292 -9.27 1.76 9.73
CA ASN A 292 -8.49 2.76 9.02
C ASN A 292 -7.43 2.09 8.13
N SER A 293 -7.85 1.09 7.36
CA SER A 293 -7.01 0.38 6.41
C SER A 293 -7.71 0.25 5.06
N GLY A 294 -6.95 0.22 3.99
CA GLY A 294 -7.36 -0.45 2.76
C GLY A 294 -7.36 -1.96 2.98
N ARG A 295 -8.07 -2.72 2.16
CA ARG A 295 -8.20 -4.17 2.33
C ARG A 295 -7.88 -4.89 1.04
N LEU A 296 -7.14 -5.98 1.14
CA LEU A 296 -6.91 -6.91 0.05
C LEU A 296 -7.49 -8.27 0.39
N THR A 297 -8.24 -8.81 -0.56
CA THR A 297 -8.76 -10.17 -0.54
C THR A 297 -8.44 -10.88 -1.85
N MET A 298 -8.69 -12.18 -1.90
CA MET A 298 -8.48 -12.99 -3.11
C MET A 298 -9.43 -12.56 -4.22
N VAL A 299 -8.93 -12.50 -5.45
CA VAL A 299 -9.77 -12.23 -6.62
C VAL A 299 -10.26 -13.55 -7.21
N GLU A 300 -11.57 -13.78 -7.12
CA GLU A 300 -12.22 -14.93 -7.72
C GLU A 300 -12.61 -14.68 -9.19
N ALA A 301 -12.51 -15.72 -10.02
CA ALA A 301 -13.08 -15.69 -11.35
C ALA A 301 -14.62 -15.67 -11.29
N LYS A 302 -15.25 -14.72 -11.98
CA LYS A 302 -16.68 -14.75 -12.30
C LYS A 302 -16.85 -14.96 -13.79
N CYS A 303 -17.35 -16.14 -14.17
CA CYS A 303 -17.53 -16.52 -15.57
C CYS A 303 -19.01 -16.49 -15.98
N SER A 304 -19.28 -16.34 -17.28
CA SER A 304 -20.63 -16.39 -17.87
C SER A 304 -20.64 -17.17 -19.18
N ASN A 305 -21.61 -18.07 -19.36
CA ASN A 305 -21.84 -18.83 -20.60
C ASN A 305 -22.67 -18.07 -21.65
N SER A 306 -23.36 -17.00 -21.24
CA SER A 306 -24.29 -16.24 -22.08
C SER A 306 -23.72 -14.88 -22.55
N GLY A 307 -22.43 -14.65 -22.33
CA GLY A 307 -21.76 -13.36 -22.58
C GLY A 307 -21.72 -12.44 -21.35
N GLY A 308 -20.88 -11.40 -21.39
CA GLY A 308 -20.80 -10.40 -20.31
C GLY A 308 -19.97 -10.79 -19.07
N GLY A 309 -19.00 -11.71 -19.20
CA GLY A 309 -18.09 -12.13 -18.12
C GLY A 309 -16.89 -12.92 -18.66
N LEU A 310 -16.08 -13.51 -17.78
CA LEU A 310 -14.99 -14.41 -18.21
C LEU A 310 -15.57 -15.67 -18.89
N PRO A 311 -14.91 -16.27 -19.90
CA PRO A 311 -15.40 -17.50 -20.53
C PRO A 311 -15.35 -18.70 -19.57
N CYS A 312 -16.47 -19.33 -19.25
CA CYS A 312 -16.51 -20.48 -18.33
C CYS A 312 -15.83 -21.74 -18.87
N ALA A 313 -15.55 -21.81 -20.17
CA ALA A 313 -14.76 -22.90 -20.76
C ALA A 313 -13.28 -22.87 -20.34
N THR A 314 -12.79 -21.69 -19.92
CA THR A 314 -11.39 -21.48 -19.53
C THR A 314 -11.26 -21.12 -18.06
N TYR A 315 -12.23 -20.38 -17.51
CA TYR A 315 -12.24 -19.92 -16.13
C TYR A 315 -13.28 -20.67 -15.32
N THR A 316 -12.84 -21.39 -14.30
CA THR A 316 -13.74 -21.99 -13.31
C THR A 316 -14.25 -20.92 -12.34
N ALA A 317 -15.55 -20.68 -12.32
CA ALA A 317 -16.15 -19.71 -11.40
C ALA A 317 -15.82 -20.03 -9.94
N GLY A 318 -15.46 -18.99 -9.18
CA GLY A 318 -15.10 -19.11 -7.77
C GLY A 318 -13.63 -19.45 -7.51
N ASN A 319 -12.86 -19.88 -8.51
CA ASN A 319 -11.44 -20.10 -8.32
C ASN A 319 -10.68 -18.78 -8.18
N GLU A 320 -9.73 -18.73 -7.24
CA GLU A 320 -8.82 -17.61 -7.07
C GLU A 320 -7.86 -17.50 -8.25
N LEU A 321 -7.78 -16.31 -8.83
CA LEU A 321 -6.94 -16.04 -9.99
C LEU A 321 -5.48 -15.91 -9.58
N THR A 322 -4.60 -16.62 -10.29
CA THR A 322 -3.15 -16.47 -10.17
C THR A 322 -2.65 -15.25 -10.95
N CYS A 323 -1.40 -14.90 -10.76
CA CYS A 323 -0.71 -13.86 -11.52
C CYS A 323 0.79 -14.13 -11.61
N ALA A 324 1.44 -13.54 -12.62
CA ALA A 324 2.88 -13.55 -12.78
C ALA A 324 3.36 -12.14 -13.10
N VAL A 325 4.46 -11.73 -12.46
CA VAL A 325 5.17 -10.50 -12.80
C VAL A 325 6.42 -10.87 -13.58
N CYS A 326 6.53 -10.28 -14.76
CA CYS A 326 7.52 -10.61 -15.76
C CYS A 326 8.28 -9.36 -16.22
N THR A 327 9.52 -9.54 -16.65
CA THR A 327 10.36 -8.51 -17.26
C THR A 327 11.02 -9.04 -18.54
N LEU A 328 11.34 -8.13 -19.47
CA LEU A 328 11.99 -8.42 -20.74
C LEU A 328 13.31 -7.65 -20.86
#